data_AF-A0A932CVF5-F1
#
_entry.id   AF-A0A932CVF5-F1
#
_cell.length_a   1.000
_cell.length_b   1.000
_cell.length_c   1.000
_cell.angle_alpha   90.00
_cell.angle_beta   90.00
_cell.angle_gamma   90.00
#
_symmetry.space_group_name_H-M   'P 1'
#
loop_
_entity.id
_entity.type
_entity.pdbx_description
1 polymer ?
#
loop_
_entity_poly.entity_id
_entity_poly.type
_entity_poly.pdbx_seq_one_letter_code
_entity_poly.pdbx_strand_id
1 'polypeptide(L)'
;MRSAPPIEAPSFLRSVEEEVELPAHVTARDAVRAVFCTMADRLAGERPAATPPILEPLLRRCARHQGQGRATAIFDRTQVLRELAEHVGVGPEQAERIARAVLSALRGRLTEEEREDVAAGLPDDLVYLWRGPSPRAAHAAAVGSATSLPPPIRLEPPHPVVAELDRRGLLPPGARGADVVSSVMCVLAQRLGPDVVGALPHSIRPLLRRCPAHGEARGGSLDRSELLGHLAEHLRLPERDAERAARAVFEAVNRTLPREERQHLEGYLPADLGWLWTPGP
;
A
#
# COMPACT_ATOMS: atom_id res chain seq x y z
N MET A 1 -31.64 26.25 -1.69
CA MET A 1 -31.26 24.92 -1.14
C MET A 1 -31.05 23.98 -2.32
N ARG A 2 -29.80 23.77 -2.76
CA ARG A 2 -29.53 22.78 -3.81
C ARG A 2 -29.55 21.40 -3.15
N SER A 3 -30.49 20.54 -3.53
CA SER A 3 -30.49 19.14 -3.12
C SER A 3 -29.16 18.50 -3.52
N ALA A 4 -28.52 17.79 -2.59
CA ALA A 4 -27.33 17.00 -2.88
C ALA A 4 -27.61 16.09 -4.10
N PRO A 5 -26.74 16.08 -5.12
CA PRO A 5 -26.96 15.23 -6.29
C PRO A 5 -27.02 13.78 -5.85
N PRO A 6 -27.93 12.96 -6.39
CA PRO A 6 -28.04 11.57 -6.00
C PRO A 6 -26.71 10.90 -6.23
N ILE A 7 -26.22 10.19 -5.22
CA ILE A 7 -24.93 9.49 -5.23
C ILE A 7 -24.94 8.35 -6.26
N GLU A 8 -26.13 7.97 -6.71
CA GLU A 8 -26.35 7.03 -7.80
C GLU A 8 -26.49 7.71 -9.17
N ALA A 9 -26.29 9.03 -9.26
CA ALA A 9 -26.36 9.75 -10.53
C ALA A 9 -25.36 9.16 -11.52
N PRO A 10 -25.76 8.89 -12.78
CA PRO A 10 -24.84 8.39 -13.81
C PRO A 10 -23.61 9.29 -14.01
N SER A 11 -23.76 10.60 -13.83
CA SER A 11 -22.65 11.56 -13.90
C SER A 11 -21.65 11.39 -12.76
N PHE A 12 -22.05 10.85 -11.61
CA PHE A 12 -21.15 10.63 -10.48
C PHE A 12 -20.32 9.37 -10.69
N LEU A 13 -21.00 8.30 -11.08
CA LEU A 13 -20.39 7.02 -11.37
C LEU A 13 -19.34 7.16 -12.48
N ARG A 14 -19.66 7.92 -13.53
CA ARG A 14 -18.69 8.25 -14.59
C ARG A 14 -17.47 9.00 -14.06
N SER A 15 -17.65 9.99 -13.19
CA SER A 15 -16.52 10.70 -12.58
C SER A 15 -15.63 9.77 -11.76
N VAL A 16 -16.19 8.74 -11.10
CA VAL A 16 -15.40 7.75 -10.37
C VAL A 16 -14.62 6.84 -11.33
N GLU A 17 -15.25 6.37 -12.40
CA GLU A 17 -14.61 5.55 -13.44
C GLU A 17 -13.48 6.31 -14.15
N GLU A 18 -13.64 7.62 -14.34
CA GLU A 18 -12.61 8.49 -14.91
C GLU A 18 -11.44 8.78 -13.94
N GLU A 19 -11.64 8.59 -12.63
CA GLU A 19 -10.63 8.87 -11.60
C GLU A 19 -9.79 7.64 -11.22
N VAL A 20 -10.33 6.43 -11.36
CA VAL A 20 -9.63 5.19 -11.01
C VAL A 20 -10.00 4.04 -11.94
N GLU A 21 -8.98 3.26 -12.33
CA GLU A 21 -9.18 1.99 -12.99
C GLU A 21 -9.72 0.97 -11.97
N LEU A 22 -10.99 0.62 -12.14
CA LEU A 22 -11.68 -0.35 -11.30
C LEU A 22 -11.39 -1.78 -11.81
N PRO A 23 -11.18 -2.75 -10.90
CA PRO A 23 -11.09 -4.15 -11.27
C PRO A 23 -12.35 -4.62 -12.01
N ALA A 24 -12.19 -5.58 -12.92
CA ALA A 24 -13.28 -6.06 -13.77
C ALA A 24 -14.51 -6.59 -13.00
N HIS A 25 -14.33 -7.03 -11.75
CA HIS A 25 -15.41 -7.52 -10.88
C HIS A 25 -16.08 -6.42 -10.05
N VAL A 26 -15.62 -5.18 -10.11
CA VAL A 26 -16.10 -4.06 -9.28
C VAL A 26 -16.73 -2.99 -10.16
N THR A 27 -18.03 -2.74 -9.98
CA THR A 27 -18.69 -1.61 -10.64
C THR A 27 -18.45 -0.31 -9.87
N ALA A 28 -18.51 0.84 -10.54
CA ALA A 28 -18.40 2.14 -9.88
C ALA A 28 -19.50 2.34 -8.82
N ARG A 29 -20.69 1.80 -9.06
CA ARG A 29 -21.78 1.82 -8.08
C ARG A 29 -21.42 1.01 -6.84
N ASP A 30 -20.82 -0.17 -6.98
CA ASP A 30 -20.44 -1.01 -5.85
C ASP A 30 -19.27 -0.40 -5.07
N ALA A 31 -18.29 0.17 -5.76
CA ALA A 31 -17.19 0.93 -5.16
C ALA A 31 -17.71 2.12 -4.33
N VAL A 32 -18.59 2.93 -4.92
CA VAL A 32 -19.24 4.06 -4.26
C VAL A 32 -20.01 3.62 -3.02
N ARG A 33 -20.84 2.57 -3.15
CA ARG A 33 -21.60 2.01 -2.02
C ARG A 33 -20.67 1.51 -0.93
N ALA A 34 -19.62 0.77 -1.26
CA ALA A 34 -18.70 0.22 -0.28
C ALA A 34 -17.97 1.33 0.51
N VAL A 35 -17.47 2.36 -0.18
CA VAL A 35 -16.81 3.51 0.45
C VAL A 35 -17.75 4.21 1.43
N PHE A 36 -18.96 4.56 0.97
CA PHE A 36 -19.92 5.24 1.85
C PHE A 36 -20.47 4.34 2.97
N CYS A 37 -20.69 3.05 2.72
CA CYS A 37 -21.10 2.11 3.76
C CYS A 37 -20.01 1.94 4.83
N THR A 38 -18.72 2.00 4.47
CA THR A 38 -17.59 1.92 5.42
C THR A 38 -17.44 3.22 6.21
N MET A 39 -17.52 4.37 5.55
CA MET A 39 -17.47 5.68 6.21
C MET A 39 -18.66 5.92 7.14
N ALA A 40 -19.87 5.49 6.75
CA ALA A 40 -21.06 5.64 7.56
C ALA A 40 -20.99 4.82 8.85
N ASP A 41 -20.36 3.64 8.80
CA ASP A 41 -20.14 2.82 9.99
C ASP A 41 -19.13 3.49 10.95
N ARG A 42 -18.03 4.01 10.39
CA ARG A 42 -17.02 4.77 11.16
C ARG A 42 -17.60 6.01 11.83
N LEU A 43 -18.37 6.80 11.09
CA LEU A 43 -18.97 8.05 11.58
C LEU A 43 -20.17 7.81 12.51
N ALA A 44 -20.77 6.61 12.49
CA ALA A 44 -21.82 6.26 13.45
C ALA A 44 -21.27 6.07 14.88
N GLY A 45 -19.98 5.75 15.04
CA GLY A 45 -19.30 5.64 16.34
C GLY A 45 -18.87 6.97 16.95
N GLU A 46 -18.51 7.95 16.11
CA GLU A 46 -17.99 9.28 16.51
C GLU A 46 -18.72 10.38 15.73
N ARG A 47 -20.05 10.40 15.81
CA ARG A 47 -20.83 11.32 15.00
C ARG A 47 -20.50 12.76 15.40
N PRO A 48 -19.93 13.59 14.51
CA PRO A 48 -19.68 14.99 14.82
C PRO A 48 -21.01 15.69 15.05
N ALA A 49 -21.06 16.59 16.03
CA ALA A 49 -22.26 17.36 16.35
C ALA A 49 -22.81 18.15 15.15
N ALA A 50 -21.95 18.48 14.19
CA ALA A 50 -22.30 19.11 12.92
C ALA A 50 -21.94 18.18 11.76
N THR A 51 -22.85 17.28 11.40
CA THR A 51 -22.76 16.54 10.13
C THR A 51 -23.32 17.44 9.02
N PRO A 52 -22.56 17.80 7.98
CA PRO A 52 -23.07 18.60 6.87
C PRO A 52 -24.31 17.93 6.24
N PRO A 53 -25.35 18.70 5.85
CA PRO A 53 -26.58 18.16 5.24
C PRO A 53 -26.31 17.32 3.99
N ILE A 54 -25.21 17.61 3.29
CA ILE A 54 -24.77 16.86 2.11
C ILE A 54 -24.32 15.43 2.42
N LEU A 55 -23.88 15.17 3.66
CA LEU A 55 -23.51 13.83 4.13
C LEU A 55 -24.70 13.06 4.70
N GLU A 56 -25.82 13.69 5.05
CA GLU A 56 -26.96 12.96 5.64
C GLU A 56 -27.54 11.85 4.75
N PRO A 57 -27.74 12.04 3.43
CA PRO A 57 -28.20 10.97 2.54
C PRO A 57 -27.15 9.85 2.42
N LEU A 58 -25.88 10.20 2.51
CA LEU A 58 -24.72 9.30 2.43
C LEU A 58 -24.54 8.43 3.68
N LEU A 59 -24.91 8.97 4.84
CA LEU A 59 -24.78 8.34 6.15
C LEU A 59 -26.01 7.49 6.54
N ARG A 60 -27.00 7.37 5.66
CA ARG A 60 -28.11 6.42 5.86
C ARG A 60 -27.52 5.02 5.93
N ARG A 61 -27.71 4.34 7.07
CA ARG A 61 -27.12 3.02 7.33
C ARG A 61 -27.48 2.05 6.21
N CYS A 62 -26.43 1.59 5.54
CA CYS A 62 -26.42 0.50 4.60
C CYS A 62 -27.07 -0.74 5.25
N ALA A 63 -28.07 -1.34 4.61
CA ALA A 63 -28.76 -2.53 5.15
C ALA A 63 -27.79 -3.68 5.49
N ARG A 64 -26.64 -3.74 4.81
CA ARG A 64 -25.56 -4.71 5.06
C ARG A 64 -24.88 -4.52 6.43
N HIS A 65 -24.81 -3.30 6.95
CA HIS A 65 -24.18 -2.98 8.24
C HIS A 65 -25.21 -2.65 9.35
N GLN A 66 -26.53 -2.70 9.08
CA GLN A 66 -27.57 -2.45 10.08
C GLN A 66 -27.60 -3.47 11.25
N GLY A 67 -26.87 -4.59 11.16
CA GLY A 67 -26.82 -5.62 12.20
C GLY A 67 -25.42 -6.01 12.68
N GLN A 68 -24.34 -5.40 12.17
CA GLN A 68 -22.98 -5.84 12.48
C GLN A 68 -22.32 -5.13 13.67
N GLY A 69 -22.93 -4.06 14.22
CA GLY A 69 -22.75 -3.60 15.59
C GLY A 69 -21.33 -3.67 16.18
N ARG A 70 -20.29 -3.39 15.38
CA ARG A 70 -18.90 -3.43 15.83
C ARG A 70 -18.44 -2.01 15.99
N ALA A 71 -18.84 -1.39 17.10
CA ALA A 71 -18.12 -0.26 17.65
C ALA A 71 -16.75 -0.77 18.15
N THR A 72 -15.82 -1.08 17.25
CA THR A 72 -14.44 -1.40 17.61
C THR A 72 -13.72 -0.10 17.92
N ALA A 73 -13.26 0.04 19.17
CA ALA A 73 -12.81 1.29 19.77
C ALA A 73 -11.49 1.86 19.24
N ILE A 74 -10.90 1.32 18.17
CA ILE A 74 -9.64 1.81 17.59
C ILE A 74 -9.67 1.60 16.07
N PHE A 75 -10.45 2.43 15.37
CA PHE A 75 -10.40 2.50 13.91
C PHE A 75 -9.22 3.39 13.49
N ASP A 76 -8.09 2.77 13.15
CA ASP A 76 -7.03 3.48 12.43
C ASP A 76 -7.28 3.43 10.91
N ARG A 77 -6.53 4.24 10.16
CA ARG A 77 -6.57 4.28 8.69
C ARG A 77 -6.46 2.88 8.07
N THR A 78 -5.60 2.04 8.64
CA THR A 78 -5.31 0.71 8.11
C THR A 78 -6.56 -0.18 8.22
N GLN A 79 -7.30 -0.08 9.32
CA GLN A 79 -8.54 -0.80 9.52
C GLN A 79 -9.63 -0.35 8.55
N VAL A 80 -9.82 0.96 8.35
CA VAL A 80 -10.81 1.48 7.38
C VAL A 80 -10.51 0.97 5.96
N LEU A 81 -9.24 0.98 5.56
CA LEU A 81 -8.83 0.49 4.25
C LEU A 81 -8.96 -1.03 4.13
N ARG A 82 -8.71 -1.78 5.21
CA ARG A 82 -8.89 -3.24 5.26
C ARG A 82 -10.36 -3.62 5.12
N GLU A 83 -11.25 -2.96 5.84
CA GLU A 83 -12.69 -3.22 5.76
C GLU A 83 -13.25 -2.85 4.39
N LEU A 84 -12.79 -1.74 3.81
CA LEU A 84 -13.13 -1.37 2.44
C LEU A 84 -12.61 -2.40 1.42
N ALA A 85 -11.37 -2.86 1.59
CA ALA A 85 -10.76 -3.91 0.79
C ALA A 85 -11.57 -5.21 0.83
N GLU A 86 -11.97 -5.66 2.02
CA GLU A 86 -12.83 -6.83 2.21
C GLU A 86 -14.23 -6.63 1.60
N HIS A 87 -14.81 -5.43 1.73
CA HIS A 87 -16.14 -5.14 1.20
C HIS A 87 -16.19 -5.20 -0.33
N VAL A 88 -15.13 -4.70 -0.98
CA VAL A 88 -15.02 -4.62 -2.44
C VAL A 88 -14.33 -5.85 -3.04
N GLY A 89 -13.63 -6.65 -2.23
CA GLY A 89 -12.86 -7.81 -2.69
C GLY A 89 -11.61 -7.41 -3.46
N VAL A 90 -10.84 -6.45 -2.94
CA VAL A 90 -9.59 -5.94 -3.53
C VAL A 90 -8.52 -5.81 -2.44
N GLY A 91 -7.25 -5.63 -2.78
CA GLY A 91 -6.24 -5.33 -1.76
C GLY A 91 -6.30 -3.88 -1.25
N PRO A 92 -5.60 -3.59 -0.13
CA PRO A 92 -5.71 -2.33 0.61
C PRO A 92 -5.24 -1.10 -0.19
N GLU A 93 -4.28 -1.25 -1.10
CA GLU A 93 -3.82 -0.15 -1.96
C GLU A 93 -4.87 0.23 -3.00
N GLN A 94 -5.50 -0.77 -3.61
CA GLN A 94 -6.59 -0.55 -4.56
C GLN A 94 -7.81 0.03 -3.82
N ALA A 95 -8.10 -0.45 -2.61
CA ALA A 95 -9.14 0.14 -1.76
C ALA A 95 -8.87 1.62 -1.46
N GLU A 96 -7.63 1.99 -1.14
CA GLU A 96 -7.26 3.40 -0.95
C GLU A 96 -7.47 4.23 -2.22
N ARG A 97 -7.02 3.73 -3.39
CA ARG A 97 -7.24 4.42 -4.66
C ARG A 97 -8.73 4.60 -4.97
N ILE A 98 -9.54 3.57 -4.72
CA ILE A 98 -10.99 3.61 -4.88
C ILE A 98 -11.61 4.64 -3.93
N ALA A 99 -11.24 4.63 -2.65
CA ALA A 99 -11.71 5.62 -1.67
C ALA A 99 -11.37 7.04 -2.11
N ARG A 100 -10.13 7.29 -2.54
CA ARG A 100 -9.69 8.61 -3.02
C ARG A 100 -10.42 9.05 -4.28
N ALA A 101 -10.69 8.14 -5.21
CA ALA A 101 -11.45 8.47 -6.42
C ALA A 101 -12.89 8.87 -6.09
N VAL A 102 -13.57 8.11 -5.24
CA VAL A 102 -14.93 8.41 -4.79
C VAL A 102 -14.99 9.75 -4.05
N LEU A 103 -14.04 10.00 -3.14
CA LEU A 103 -13.98 11.27 -2.39
C LEU A 103 -13.57 12.45 -3.27
N SER A 104 -12.68 12.25 -4.25
CA SER A 104 -12.34 13.29 -5.24
C SER A 104 -13.53 13.66 -6.11
N ALA A 105 -14.26 12.66 -6.62
CA ALA A 105 -15.47 12.87 -7.39
C ALA A 105 -16.55 13.59 -6.56
N LEU A 106 -16.63 13.32 -5.25
CA LEU A 106 -17.51 14.03 -4.34
C LEU A 106 -17.06 15.49 -4.16
N ARG A 107 -15.78 15.72 -3.83
CA ARG A 107 -15.19 17.07 -3.72
C ARG A 107 -15.41 17.93 -4.96
N GLY A 108 -15.29 17.35 -6.16
CA GLY A 108 -15.52 18.06 -7.42
C GLY A 108 -16.93 18.63 -7.59
N ARG A 109 -17.89 18.20 -6.74
CA ARG A 109 -19.28 18.64 -6.75
C ARG A 109 -19.63 19.60 -5.62
N LEU A 110 -18.73 19.76 -4.67
CA LEU A 110 -18.87 20.67 -3.53
C LEU A 110 -18.19 21.99 -3.83
N THR A 111 -18.73 23.06 -3.26
CA THR A 111 -18.04 24.35 -3.16
C THR A 111 -16.85 24.24 -2.22
N GLU A 112 -15.96 25.23 -2.23
CA GLU A 112 -14.79 25.22 -1.34
C GLU A 112 -15.19 25.27 0.14
N GLU A 113 -16.18 26.08 0.48
CA GLU A 113 -16.75 26.16 1.84
C GLU A 113 -17.32 24.81 2.29
N GLU A 114 -18.12 24.16 1.44
CA GLU A 114 -18.67 22.83 1.73
C GLU A 114 -17.59 21.75 1.90
N ARG A 115 -16.44 21.89 1.22
CA ARG A 115 -15.32 20.94 1.37
C ARG A 115 -14.61 21.08 2.70
N GLU A 116 -14.42 22.31 3.16
CA GLU A 116 -13.82 22.57 4.47
C GLU A 116 -14.77 22.17 5.59
N ASP A 117 -16.08 22.39 5.44
CA ASP A 117 -17.09 21.91 6.40
C ASP A 117 -17.08 20.37 6.53
N VAL A 118 -16.99 19.66 5.40
CA VAL A 118 -16.84 18.20 5.41
C VAL A 118 -15.52 17.80 6.06
N ALA A 119 -14.40 18.45 5.74
CA ALA A 119 -13.10 18.13 6.32
C ALA A 119 -13.09 18.34 7.85
N ALA A 120 -13.70 19.41 8.35
CA ALA A 120 -13.78 19.73 9.77
C ALA A 120 -14.62 18.72 10.57
N GLY A 121 -15.56 18.04 9.91
CA GLY A 121 -16.40 17.00 10.51
C GLY A 121 -15.85 15.58 10.37
N LEU A 122 -14.69 15.37 9.76
CA LEU A 122 -14.12 14.03 9.59
C LEU A 122 -13.06 13.75 10.66
N PRO A 123 -12.98 12.51 11.19
CA PRO A 123 -11.83 12.02 11.94
C PRO A 123 -10.53 12.12 11.11
N ASP A 124 -9.37 12.28 11.77
CA ASP A 124 -8.07 12.56 11.14
C ASP A 124 -7.69 11.56 10.03
N ASP A 125 -8.02 10.29 10.21
CA ASP A 125 -7.78 9.21 9.26
C ASP A 125 -8.61 9.36 7.97
N LEU A 126 -9.85 9.84 8.09
CA LEU A 126 -10.72 10.15 6.94
C LEU A 126 -10.39 11.50 6.31
N VAL A 127 -9.95 12.49 7.10
CA VAL A 127 -9.45 13.78 6.58
C VAL A 127 -8.29 13.58 5.63
N TYR A 128 -7.39 12.64 5.94
CA TYR A 128 -6.26 12.30 5.05
C TYR A 128 -6.72 11.75 3.69
N LEU A 129 -7.76 10.91 3.67
CA LEU A 129 -8.34 10.41 2.42
C LEU A 129 -9.08 11.53 1.67
N TRP A 130 -9.78 12.40 2.40
CA TRP A 130 -10.50 13.55 1.87
C TRP A 130 -9.59 14.58 1.22
N ARG A 131 -8.49 14.97 1.87
CA ARG A 131 -7.58 16.04 1.42
C ARG A 131 -6.53 15.58 0.42
N GLY A 132 -6.28 14.27 0.32
CA GLY A 132 -5.20 13.78 -0.54
C GLY A 132 -5.47 13.94 -2.05
N PRO A 133 -4.43 13.79 -2.89
CA PRO A 133 -4.55 13.95 -4.33
C PRO A 133 -5.47 12.88 -4.92
N SER A 134 -6.17 13.23 -6.00
CA SER A 134 -6.94 12.23 -6.75
C SER A 134 -5.99 11.23 -7.43
N PRO A 135 -6.39 9.97 -7.63
CA PRO A 135 -5.52 8.99 -8.28
C PRO A 135 -5.14 9.42 -9.71
N ARG A 136 -6.04 10.09 -10.43
CA ARG A 136 -5.76 10.68 -11.74
C ARG A 136 -4.75 11.81 -11.67
N ALA A 137 -4.83 12.71 -10.68
CA ALA A 137 -3.85 13.77 -10.50
C ALA A 137 -2.48 13.21 -10.10
N ALA A 138 -2.45 12.18 -9.25
CA ALA A 138 -1.21 11.47 -8.90
C ALA A 138 -0.59 10.77 -10.13
N HIS A 139 -1.41 10.15 -10.98
CA HIS A 139 -0.96 9.53 -12.22
C HIS A 139 -0.51 10.59 -13.24
N ALA A 140 -1.24 11.70 -13.41
CA ALA A 140 -0.87 12.79 -14.29
C ALA A 140 0.42 13.49 -13.84
N ALA A 141 0.66 13.61 -12.53
CA ALA A 141 1.95 14.07 -12.00
C ALA A 141 3.08 13.09 -12.33
N ALA A 142 2.82 11.78 -12.27
CA ALA A 142 3.78 10.75 -12.66
C ALA A 142 4.04 10.72 -14.19
N VAL A 143 3.02 10.95 -15.02
CA VAL A 143 3.09 10.93 -16.50
C VAL A 143 3.58 12.26 -17.08
N GLY A 144 3.28 13.40 -16.44
CA GLY A 144 3.85 14.71 -16.79
C GLY A 144 5.36 14.80 -16.53
N SER A 145 5.90 13.87 -15.74
CA SER A 145 7.34 13.64 -15.59
C SER A 145 7.93 12.67 -16.63
N ALA A 146 7.15 12.11 -17.57
CA ALA A 146 7.58 11.02 -18.44
C ALA A 146 8.15 11.42 -19.82
N THR A 147 8.22 12.71 -20.17
CA THR A 147 8.96 13.17 -21.39
C THR A 147 10.40 13.58 -21.10
N SER A 148 10.81 13.58 -19.84
CA SER A 148 12.21 13.45 -19.46
C SER A 148 12.35 12.02 -18.95
N LEU A 149 13.38 11.28 -19.36
CA LEU A 149 13.78 10.12 -18.56
C LEU A 149 13.83 10.62 -17.11
N PRO A 150 13.11 10.01 -16.15
CA PRO A 150 13.33 10.36 -14.76
C PRO A 150 14.83 10.20 -14.54
N PRO A 151 15.56 11.24 -14.08
CA PRO A 151 16.93 11.03 -13.67
C PRO A 151 16.90 9.84 -12.70
N PRO A 152 17.82 8.86 -12.85
CA PRO A 152 17.86 7.74 -11.91
C PRO A 152 17.80 8.35 -10.53
N ILE A 153 16.78 8.00 -9.74
CA ILE A 153 16.61 8.52 -8.39
C ILE A 153 17.93 8.21 -7.70
N ARG A 154 18.77 9.23 -7.52
CA ARG A 154 20.04 9.08 -6.84
C ARG A 154 19.67 8.76 -5.41
N LEU A 155 19.83 7.50 -5.03
CA LEU A 155 19.93 7.10 -3.64
C LEU A 155 21.18 7.79 -3.10
N GLU A 156 21.04 9.01 -2.57
CA GLU A 156 22.09 9.62 -1.76
C GLU A 156 21.96 9.13 -0.31
N PRO A 157 23.02 8.62 0.32
CA PRO A 157 24.09 7.79 -0.22
C PRO A 157 23.58 6.36 -0.51
N PRO A 158 24.37 5.46 -1.16
CA PRO A 158 24.02 4.04 -1.21
C PRO A 158 23.77 3.55 0.22
N HIS A 159 22.59 2.96 0.44
CA HIS A 159 22.24 2.37 1.73
C HIS A 159 23.43 1.51 2.20
N PRO A 160 23.82 1.54 3.48
CA PRO A 160 25.08 0.93 3.91
C PRO A 160 25.17 -0.57 3.60
N VAL A 161 24.03 -1.26 3.46
CA VAL A 161 23.93 -2.64 2.93
C VAL A 161 24.33 -2.74 1.45
N VAL A 162 23.88 -1.82 0.59
CA VAL A 162 24.27 -1.75 -0.84
C VAL A 162 25.76 -1.45 -0.95
N ALA A 163 26.26 -0.49 -0.16
CA ALA A 163 27.68 -0.15 -0.13
C ALA A 163 28.55 -1.33 0.33
N GLU A 164 28.08 -2.13 1.30
CA GLU A 164 28.79 -3.32 1.77
C GLU A 164 28.79 -4.45 0.72
N LEU A 165 27.70 -4.64 -0.02
CA LEU A 165 27.63 -5.59 -1.12
C LEU A 165 28.59 -5.24 -2.26
N ASP A 166 28.57 -3.98 -2.69
CA ASP A 166 29.43 -3.51 -3.76
C ASP A 166 30.91 -3.58 -3.35
N ARG A 167 31.22 -3.28 -2.08
CA ARG A 167 32.58 -3.39 -1.53
C ARG A 167 33.12 -4.82 -1.55
N ARG A 168 32.28 -5.82 -1.29
CA ARG A 168 32.71 -7.22 -1.21
C ARG A 168 32.72 -7.94 -2.55
N GLY A 169 32.08 -7.38 -3.59
CA GLY A 169 32.07 -7.97 -4.93
C GLY A 169 31.49 -9.39 -4.97
N LEU A 170 30.53 -9.71 -4.09
CA LEU A 170 29.93 -11.04 -3.97
C LEU A 170 28.83 -11.33 -5.01
N LEU A 171 28.60 -10.40 -5.92
CA LEU A 171 27.51 -10.47 -6.87
C LEU A 171 27.92 -11.22 -8.14
N PRO A 172 27.00 -12.02 -8.73
CA PRO A 172 27.22 -12.62 -10.03
C PRO A 172 27.52 -11.56 -11.11
N PRO A 173 28.31 -11.90 -12.15
CA PRO A 173 28.65 -10.97 -13.21
C PRO A 173 27.39 -10.43 -13.89
N GLY A 174 27.25 -9.11 -13.94
CA GLY A 174 26.09 -8.42 -14.53
C GLY A 174 25.02 -7.99 -13.53
N ALA A 175 25.09 -8.42 -12.27
CA ALA A 175 24.17 -8.00 -11.21
C ALA A 175 24.72 -6.78 -10.44
N ARG A 176 23.93 -5.71 -10.32
CA ARG A 176 24.30 -4.53 -9.51
C ARG A 176 23.76 -4.69 -8.08
N GLY A 177 24.51 -4.23 -7.07
CA GLY A 177 24.11 -4.41 -5.66
C GLY A 177 22.77 -3.78 -5.32
N ALA A 178 22.47 -2.61 -5.89
CA ALA A 178 21.17 -1.97 -5.71
C ALA A 178 20.02 -2.81 -6.27
N ASP A 179 20.19 -3.40 -7.45
CA ASP A 179 19.16 -4.23 -8.09
C ASP A 179 18.95 -5.52 -7.30
N VAL A 180 20.04 -6.17 -6.88
CA VAL A 180 20.00 -7.40 -6.08
C VAL A 180 19.33 -7.17 -4.72
N VAL A 181 19.70 -6.11 -4.00
CA VAL A 181 19.04 -5.74 -2.74
C VAL A 181 17.56 -5.48 -2.96
N SER A 182 17.22 -4.67 -3.97
CA SER A 182 15.83 -4.33 -4.27
C SER A 182 14.99 -5.57 -4.57
N SER A 183 15.51 -6.52 -5.35
CA SER A 183 14.81 -7.75 -5.71
C SER A 183 14.63 -8.69 -4.51
N VAL A 184 15.68 -8.90 -3.71
CA VAL A 184 15.61 -9.72 -2.49
C VAL A 184 14.61 -9.13 -1.51
N MET A 185 14.68 -7.82 -1.28
CA MET A 185 13.78 -7.13 -0.37
C MET A 185 12.34 -7.09 -0.89
N CYS A 186 12.14 -6.99 -2.20
CA CYS A 186 10.81 -7.09 -2.82
C CYS A 186 10.16 -8.45 -2.60
N VAL A 187 10.89 -9.56 -2.83
CA VAL A 187 10.36 -10.92 -2.63
C VAL A 187 10.06 -11.17 -1.15
N LEU A 188 10.90 -10.66 -0.25
CA LEU A 188 10.64 -10.73 1.20
C LEU A 188 9.41 -9.91 1.60
N ALA A 189 9.23 -8.70 1.07
CA ALA A 189 8.07 -7.86 1.36
C ALA A 189 6.75 -8.52 0.96
N GLN A 190 6.75 -9.27 -0.15
CA GLN A 190 5.58 -10.05 -0.58
C GLN A 190 5.23 -11.16 0.42
N ARG A 191 6.24 -11.78 1.02
CA ARG A 191 6.06 -12.85 2.00
C ARG A 191 5.66 -12.33 3.37
N LEU A 192 6.27 -11.24 3.84
CA LEU A 192 6.09 -10.74 5.19
C LEU A 192 4.73 -10.08 5.42
N GLY A 193 3.96 -9.79 4.36
CA GLY A 193 2.66 -9.14 4.49
C GLY A 193 2.78 -7.68 4.97
N PRO A 194 1.70 -6.90 4.84
CA PRO A 194 1.74 -5.46 5.07
C PRO A 194 2.01 -5.09 6.55
N ASP A 195 1.47 -5.89 7.48
CA ASP A 195 1.56 -5.61 8.92
C ASP A 195 3.01 -5.76 9.43
N VAL A 196 3.75 -6.76 8.93
CA VAL A 196 5.16 -6.96 9.30
C VAL A 196 6.03 -5.89 8.66
N VAL A 197 5.80 -5.52 7.39
CA VAL A 197 6.56 -4.44 6.73
C VAL A 197 6.46 -3.12 7.51
N GLY A 198 5.29 -2.83 8.09
CA GLY A 198 5.09 -1.69 8.99
C GLY A 198 5.88 -1.80 10.30
N ALA A 199 6.15 -3.01 10.78
CA ALA A 199 6.85 -3.27 12.03
C ALA A 199 8.40 -3.33 11.90
N LEU A 200 8.94 -3.26 10.67
CA LEU A 200 10.37 -3.33 10.43
C LEU A 200 11.12 -2.04 10.82
N PRO A 201 12.41 -2.15 11.20
CA PRO A 201 13.26 -1.01 11.51
C PRO A 201 13.30 0.07 10.41
N HIS A 202 13.37 1.34 10.82
CA HIS A 202 13.40 2.49 9.92
C HIS A 202 14.59 2.49 8.95
N SER A 203 15.69 1.83 9.32
CA SER A 203 16.86 1.60 8.49
C SER A 203 16.55 0.69 7.29
N ILE A 204 15.73 -0.35 7.49
CA ILE A 204 15.39 -1.34 6.46
C ILE A 204 14.21 -0.91 5.58
N ARG A 205 13.22 -0.18 6.12
CA ARG A 205 12.01 0.21 5.37
C ARG A 205 12.29 0.85 3.98
N PRO A 206 13.30 1.73 3.81
CA PRO A 206 13.62 2.32 2.50
C PRO A 206 14.07 1.31 1.44
N LEU A 207 14.58 0.13 1.86
CA LEU A 207 14.98 -0.95 0.96
C LEU A 207 13.80 -1.81 0.49
N LEU A 208 12.69 -1.79 1.21
CA LEU A 208 11.47 -2.54 0.89
C LEU A 208 10.59 -1.75 -0.07
N ARG A 209 11.17 -1.38 -1.22
CA ARG A 209 10.38 -0.79 -2.30
C ARG A 209 9.50 -1.86 -2.92
N ARG A 210 8.20 -1.61 -3.00
CA ARG A 210 7.27 -2.45 -3.78
C ARG A 210 7.69 -2.35 -5.25
N CYS A 211 8.18 -3.44 -5.81
CA CYS A 211 8.50 -3.47 -7.23
C CYS A 211 7.18 -3.53 -8.02
N PRO A 212 6.94 -2.59 -8.96
CA PRO A 212 5.71 -2.59 -9.76
C PRO A 212 5.53 -3.85 -10.61
N ALA A 213 6.61 -4.63 -10.82
CA ALA A 213 6.59 -5.90 -11.56
C ALA A 213 5.85 -7.03 -10.82
N HIS A 214 5.62 -6.89 -9.51
CA HIS A 214 4.94 -7.91 -8.74
C HIS A 214 3.77 -7.27 -7.98
N GLY A 215 2.56 -7.55 -8.45
CA GLY A 215 1.31 -7.19 -7.77
C GLY A 215 1.16 -7.83 -6.40
N GLU A 216 0.10 -7.40 -5.69
CA GLU A 216 -0.22 -7.63 -4.27
C GLU A 216 0.37 -8.89 -3.62
N ALA A 217 0.91 -8.71 -2.41
CA ALA A 217 1.47 -9.74 -1.54
C ALA A 217 0.59 -11.00 -1.53
N ARG A 218 1.03 -12.05 -2.22
CA ARG A 218 0.43 -13.38 -2.11
C ARG A 218 0.84 -13.92 -0.76
N GLY A 219 -0.04 -13.81 0.23
CA GLY A 219 0.17 -14.32 1.61
C GLY A 219 0.27 -15.85 1.71
N GLY A 220 0.98 -16.50 0.77
CA GLY A 220 1.26 -17.92 0.75
C GLY A 220 2.62 -18.25 1.35
N SER A 221 2.78 -19.48 1.81
CA SER A 221 4.05 -20.04 2.26
C SER A 221 4.99 -20.28 1.07
N LEU A 222 5.63 -19.21 0.59
CA LEU A 222 6.79 -19.24 -0.29
C LEU A 222 7.91 -20.11 0.34
N ASP A 223 8.03 -21.37 -0.07
CA ASP A 223 9.12 -22.21 0.42
C ASP A 223 10.47 -21.75 -0.16
N ARG A 224 11.57 -22.38 0.28
CA ARG A 224 12.92 -22.02 -0.18
C ARG A 224 13.04 -22.07 -1.71
N SER A 225 12.48 -23.08 -2.36
CA SER A 225 12.60 -23.27 -3.80
C SER A 225 11.79 -22.23 -4.55
N GLU A 226 10.60 -21.89 -4.07
CA GLU A 226 9.75 -20.86 -4.65
C GLU A 226 10.38 -19.46 -4.51
N LEU A 227 11.00 -19.15 -3.36
CA LEU A 227 11.72 -17.89 -3.17
C LEU A 227 12.92 -17.78 -4.12
N LEU A 228 13.70 -18.85 -4.27
CA LEU A 228 14.84 -18.88 -5.18
C LEU A 228 14.40 -18.80 -6.64
N GLY A 229 13.30 -19.45 -7.00
CA GLY A 229 12.70 -19.36 -8.33
C GLY A 229 12.27 -17.93 -8.68
N HIS A 230 11.57 -17.25 -7.78
CA HIS A 230 11.18 -15.84 -7.98
C HIS A 230 12.40 -14.91 -8.07
N LEU A 231 13.44 -15.13 -7.25
CA LEU A 231 14.67 -14.33 -7.34
C LEU A 231 15.45 -14.60 -8.63
N ALA A 232 15.51 -15.85 -9.06
CA ALA A 232 16.14 -16.25 -10.32
C ALA A 232 15.47 -15.59 -11.52
N GLU A 233 14.13 -15.63 -11.56
CA GLU A 233 13.34 -15.00 -12.61
C GLU A 233 13.53 -13.47 -12.61
N HIS A 234 13.45 -12.85 -11.43
CA HIS A 234 13.51 -11.41 -11.31
C HIS A 234 14.90 -10.83 -11.59
N LEU A 235 15.97 -11.52 -11.16
CA LEU A 235 17.35 -11.12 -11.43
C LEU A 235 17.86 -11.63 -12.79
N ARG A 236 17.07 -12.46 -13.49
CA ARG A 236 17.48 -13.19 -14.70
C ARG A 236 18.78 -13.98 -14.48
N LEU A 237 18.86 -14.65 -13.34
CA LEU A 237 20.01 -15.45 -12.91
C LEU A 237 19.61 -16.92 -12.74
N PRO A 238 20.55 -17.87 -12.86
CA PRO A 238 20.31 -19.24 -12.41
C PRO A 238 19.95 -19.29 -10.92
N GLU A 239 19.14 -20.26 -10.49
CA GLU A 239 18.75 -20.41 -9.07
C GLU A 239 19.95 -20.49 -8.11
N ARG A 240 21.05 -21.12 -8.53
CA ARG A 240 22.30 -21.17 -7.74
C ARG A 240 22.90 -19.78 -7.52
N ASP A 241 22.78 -18.88 -8.49
CA ASP A 241 23.21 -17.49 -8.40
C ASP A 241 22.24 -16.62 -7.61
N ALA A 242 20.93 -16.91 -7.71
CA ALA A 242 19.91 -16.29 -6.88
C ALA A 242 20.12 -16.61 -5.39
N GLU A 243 20.48 -17.85 -5.05
CA GLU A 243 20.82 -18.21 -3.66
C GLU A 243 22.04 -17.45 -3.17
N ARG A 244 23.11 -17.38 -3.98
CA ARG A 244 24.31 -16.62 -3.64
C ARG A 244 23.99 -15.14 -3.42
N ALA A 245 23.19 -14.55 -4.30
CA ALA A 245 22.75 -13.17 -4.20
C ALA A 245 21.92 -12.91 -2.93
N ALA A 246 20.95 -13.79 -2.62
CA ALA A 246 20.15 -13.69 -1.40
C ALA A 246 21.03 -13.75 -0.14
N ARG A 247 21.93 -14.73 -0.05
CA ARG A 247 22.86 -14.85 1.08
C ARG A 247 23.76 -13.63 1.21
N ALA A 248 24.30 -13.10 0.12
CA ALA A 248 25.14 -11.92 0.14
C ALA A 248 24.39 -10.70 0.71
N VAL A 249 23.12 -10.52 0.34
CA VAL A 249 22.27 -9.44 0.87
C VAL A 249 22.06 -9.61 2.37
N PHE A 250 21.66 -10.80 2.82
CA PHE A 250 21.45 -11.05 4.25
C PHE A 250 22.75 -10.96 5.07
N GLU A 251 23.89 -11.33 4.50
CA GLU A 251 25.19 -11.15 5.16
C GLU A 251 25.55 -9.66 5.29
N ALA A 252 25.28 -8.85 4.26
CA ALA A 252 25.48 -7.41 4.31
C ALA A 252 24.54 -6.76 5.34
N VAL A 253 23.25 -7.14 5.36
CA VAL A 253 22.28 -6.75 6.40
C VAL A 253 22.79 -7.11 7.79
N ASN A 254 23.30 -8.33 7.97
CA ASN A 254 23.89 -8.84 9.21
C ASN A 254 25.09 -8.04 9.71
N ARG A 255 25.90 -7.50 8.81
CA ARG A 255 27.13 -6.76 9.17
C ARG A 255 26.89 -5.28 9.37
N THR A 256 25.90 -4.74 8.67
CA THR A 256 25.60 -3.32 8.66
C THR A 256 24.69 -2.91 9.83
N LEU A 257 23.77 -3.77 10.25
CA LEU A 257 22.76 -3.39 11.23
C LEU A 257 23.20 -3.60 12.69
N PRO A 258 22.76 -2.72 13.60
CA PRO A 258 22.94 -2.91 15.04
C PRO A 258 22.40 -4.27 15.50
N ARG A 259 23.01 -4.85 16.54
CA ARG A 259 22.59 -6.16 17.09
C ARG A 259 21.10 -6.20 17.44
N GLU A 260 20.57 -5.14 18.02
CA GLU A 260 19.16 -5.04 18.42
C GLU A 260 18.22 -5.07 17.20
N GLU A 261 18.56 -4.35 16.14
CA GLU A 261 17.78 -4.36 14.88
C GLU A 261 17.84 -5.74 14.20
N ARG A 262 18.98 -6.43 14.26
CA ARG A 262 19.09 -7.81 13.73
C ARG A 262 18.20 -8.80 14.48
N GLN A 263 18.19 -8.73 15.80
CA GLN A 263 17.31 -9.56 16.63
C GLN A 263 15.83 -9.24 16.37
N HIS A 264 15.52 -7.97 16.15
CA HIS A 264 14.18 -7.54 15.79
C HIS A 264 13.74 -8.10 14.43
N LEU A 265 14.63 -8.11 13.43
CA LEU A 265 14.38 -8.67 12.10
C LEU A 265 14.25 -10.19 12.10
N GLU A 266 15.12 -10.88 12.85
CA GLU A 266 15.10 -12.33 13.00
C GLU A 266 13.76 -12.82 13.56
N GLY A 267 13.18 -12.08 14.52
CA GLY A 267 11.87 -12.40 15.10
C GLY A 267 10.68 -12.31 14.14
N TYR A 268 10.83 -11.62 13.00
CA TYR A 268 9.77 -11.50 12.00
C TYR A 268 9.91 -12.47 10.83
N LEU A 269 11.04 -13.16 10.72
CA LEU A 269 11.28 -14.02 9.59
C LEU A 269 10.70 -15.42 9.81
N PRO A 270 9.98 -15.95 8.81
CA PRO A 270 9.53 -17.34 8.84
C PRO A 270 10.69 -18.30 9.04
N ALA A 271 10.47 -19.37 9.81
CA ALA A 271 11.51 -20.31 10.24
C ALA A 271 12.26 -20.98 9.07
N ASP A 272 11.59 -21.14 7.94
CA ASP A 272 12.13 -21.68 6.69
C ASP A 272 13.08 -20.73 5.95
N LEU A 273 13.20 -19.47 6.39
CA LEU A 273 14.22 -18.51 5.94
C LEU A 273 15.40 -18.38 6.90
N GLY A 274 15.42 -19.12 8.00
CA GLY A 274 16.54 -19.08 8.98
C GLY A 274 17.91 -19.37 8.35
N TRP A 275 17.95 -20.16 7.26
CA TRP A 275 19.19 -20.46 6.52
C TRP A 275 19.83 -19.24 5.84
N LEU A 276 19.09 -18.15 5.62
CA LEU A 276 19.63 -16.88 5.10
C LEU A 276 20.34 -16.06 6.19
N TRP A 277 19.90 -16.18 7.44
CA TRP A 277 20.52 -15.52 8.60
C TRP A 277 21.68 -16.28 9.19
N THR A 278 21.66 -17.61 9.06
CA THR A 278 22.75 -18.43 9.54
C THR A 278 23.93 -18.27 8.58
N PRO A 279 25.09 -17.75 9.02
CA PRO A 279 26.26 -17.76 8.18
C PRO A 279 26.53 -19.20 7.74
N GLY A 280 26.70 -19.42 6.43
CA GLY A 280 27.13 -20.72 5.93
C GLY A 280 28.50 -21.08 6.53
N PRO A 281 28.82 -22.37 6.67
CA PRO A 281 30.16 -22.80 7.06
C PRO A 281 31.23 -22.32 6.07
#